data_AF-A0A432UGP8-F1
#
_entry.id   AF-A0A432UGP8-F1
#
_cell.length_a   1.000
_cell.length_b   1.000
_cell.length_c   1.000
_cell.angle_alpha   90.00
_cell.angle_beta   90.00
_cell.angle_gamma   90.00
#
_symmetry.space_group_name_H-M   'P 1'
#
loop_
_entity.id
_entity.type
_entity.pdbx_description
1 polymer ?
#
loop_
_entity_poly.entity_id
_entity_poly.type
_entity_poly.pdbx_seq_one_letter_code
_entity_poly.pdbx_strand_id
1 'polypeptide(L)'
;MEDFFKVALYLYAYDRMSRPLREASRSLDFTRRAVERLTRAAERLKAVGERISLAGALVSGASAQATGALRSMVKPLFELDARLKAVAVEYRSAGLSAQEMSRYLEESRRAAIAWSKAHTQTAADFAWAEYMMLSAGLKHRAALEGTRAALAMATATMGEASEAANLLATVYNNLGNHLRPVRQEMWRLADILTKTQQAFQIKDLNQLTESFRYGASAAKQYRVSLEQTAVTLGMLNTAGLQGSMAGTAFAAMLRNLYRASDKLGFAIARPRAGSRDL
;
A
#
# COMPACT_ATOMS: atom_id res chain seq x y z
N MET A 1 27.78 -45.95 -61.10
CA MET A 1 26.70 -45.70 -60.13
C MET A 1 27.06 -44.66 -59.05
N GLU A 2 28.31 -44.15 -58.98
CA GLU A 2 28.68 -43.11 -58.00
C GLU A 2 28.32 -41.67 -58.40
N ASP A 3 28.27 -41.34 -59.70
CA ASP A 3 28.02 -39.96 -60.14
C ASP A 3 26.57 -39.49 -59.97
N PHE A 4 25.60 -40.40 -60.10
CA PHE A 4 24.20 -40.07 -59.83
C PHE A 4 23.94 -39.75 -58.35
N PHE A 5 24.69 -40.39 -57.44
CA PHE A 5 24.56 -40.16 -56.01
C PHE A 5 25.15 -38.81 -55.59
N LYS A 6 26.26 -38.39 -56.23
CA LYS A 6 26.86 -37.06 -56.00
C LYS A 6 25.98 -35.93 -56.53
N VAL A 7 25.39 -36.07 -57.71
CA VAL A 7 24.49 -35.05 -58.28
C VAL A 7 23.19 -34.94 -57.47
N ALA A 8 22.63 -36.05 -57.02
CA ALA A 8 21.46 -36.05 -56.14
C ALA A 8 21.77 -35.42 -54.77
N LEU A 9 22.96 -35.66 -54.21
CA LEU A 9 23.40 -35.06 -52.95
C LEU A 9 23.63 -33.54 -53.10
N TYR A 10 24.18 -33.09 -54.23
CA TYR A 10 24.37 -31.67 -54.54
C TYR A 10 23.04 -30.93 -54.72
N LEU A 11 22.07 -31.52 -55.42
CA LEU A 11 20.74 -30.93 -55.60
C LEU A 11 19.94 -30.92 -54.28
N TYR A 12 20.07 -31.97 -53.47
CA TYR A 12 19.46 -32.04 -52.16
C TYR A 12 20.09 -31.05 -51.16
N ALA A 13 21.42 -30.86 -51.20
CA ALA A 13 22.11 -29.86 -50.40
C ALA A 13 21.77 -28.42 -50.84
N TYR A 14 21.66 -28.17 -52.15
CA TYR A 14 21.27 -26.87 -52.71
C TYR A 14 19.82 -26.49 -52.35
N ASP A 15 18.88 -27.43 -52.42
CA ASP A 15 17.48 -27.16 -52.06
C ASP A 15 17.28 -27.01 -50.54
N ARG A 16 18.08 -27.75 -49.73
CA ARG A 16 18.01 -27.70 -48.26
C ARG A 16 18.75 -26.52 -47.63
N MET A 17 19.73 -25.91 -48.31
CA MET A 17 20.37 -24.66 -47.90
C MET A 17 19.66 -23.41 -48.43
N SER A 18 18.98 -23.49 -49.59
CA SER A 18 18.28 -22.33 -50.17
C SER A 18 17.00 -21.94 -49.42
N ARG A 19 16.39 -22.87 -48.66
CA ARG A 19 15.23 -22.58 -47.79
C ARG A 19 15.60 -21.74 -46.55
N PRO A 20 16.58 -22.13 -45.71
CA PRO A 20 17.06 -21.31 -44.60
C PRO A 20 17.63 -19.95 -45.01
N LEU A 21 18.31 -19.86 -46.17
CA LEU A 21 18.88 -18.60 -46.66
C LEU A 21 17.79 -17.60 -47.12
N ARG A 22 16.67 -18.09 -47.68
CA ARG A 22 15.51 -17.25 -48.01
C ARG A 22 14.72 -16.84 -46.76
N GLU A 23 14.70 -17.67 -45.72
CA GLU A 23 14.12 -17.32 -44.41
C GLU A 23 14.99 -16.32 -43.64
N ALA A 24 16.33 -16.44 -43.71
CA ALA A 24 17.28 -15.48 -43.16
C ALA A 24 17.21 -14.11 -43.86
N SER A 25 17.05 -14.08 -45.19
CA SER A 25 16.88 -12.81 -45.91
C SER A 25 15.54 -12.12 -45.57
N ARG A 26 14.47 -12.89 -45.29
CA ARG A 26 13.19 -12.36 -44.80
C ARG A 26 13.27 -11.92 -43.32
N SER A 27 14.07 -12.58 -42.49
CA SER A 27 14.32 -12.16 -41.11
C SER A 27 15.18 -10.89 -41.05
N LEU A 28 16.09 -10.68 -42.00
CA LEU A 28 16.89 -9.46 -42.12
C LEU A 28 16.02 -8.25 -42.52
N ASP A 29 15.06 -8.41 -43.43
CA ASP A 29 14.11 -7.35 -43.78
C ASP A 29 13.12 -7.04 -42.66
N PHE A 30 12.74 -8.05 -41.87
CA PHE A 30 11.94 -7.86 -40.66
C PHE A 30 12.73 -7.14 -39.57
N THR A 31 13.98 -7.56 -39.31
CA THR A 31 14.87 -6.93 -38.33
C THR A 31 15.24 -5.52 -38.75
N ARG A 32 15.52 -5.25 -40.02
CA ARG A 32 15.80 -3.90 -40.53
C ARG A 32 14.59 -2.99 -40.35
N ARG A 33 13.37 -3.47 -40.67
CA ARG A 33 12.14 -2.71 -40.43
C ARG A 33 11.81 -2.54 -38.95
N ALA A 34 12.11 -3.51 -38.10
CA ALA A 34 11.94 -3.43 -36.65
C ALA A 34 12.94 -2.43 -36.03
N VAL A 35 14.20 -2.46 -36.46
CA VAL A 35 15.23 -1.52 -36.07
C VAL A 35 14.88 -0.12 -36.57
N GLU A 36 14.50 0.09 -37.83
CA GLU A 36 14.07 1.40 -38.33
C GLU A 36 12.82 1.95 -37.63
N ARG A 37 11.92 1.07 -37.13
CA ARG A 37 10.77 1.48 -36.29
C ARG A 37 11.22 1.86 -34.89
N LEU A 38 12.17 1.11 -34.31
CA LEU A 38 12.77 1.41 -33.00
C LEU A 38 13.62 2.69 -33.05
N THR A 39 14.40 2.91 -34.09
CA THR A 39 15.18 4.13 -34.30
C THR A 39 14.25 5.33 -34.47
N ARG A 40 13.18 5.22 -35.26
CA ARG A 40 12.16 6.28 -35.37
C ARG A 40 11.40 6.52 -34.06
N ALA A 41 11.13 5.48 -33.27
CA ALA A 41 10.52 5.62 -31.95
C ALA A 41 11.50 6.26 -30.95
N ALA A 42 12.78 5.90 -30.99
CA ALA A 42 13.84 6.46 -30.18
C ALA A 42 14.13 7.92 -30.57
N GLU A 43 14.14 8.27 -31.85
CA GLU A 43 14.27 9.65 -32.34
C GLU A 43 13.07 10.50 -31.95
N ARG A 44 11.86 9.95 -31.98
CA ARG A 44 10.66 10.64 -31.46
C ARG A 44 10.73 10.83 -29.95
N LEU A 45 11.19 9.83 -29.19
CA LEU A 45 11.40 9.95 -27.75
C LEU A 45 12.51 10.96 -27.42
N LYS A 46 13.59 11.00 -28.23
CA LYS A 46 14.70 11.94 -28.09
C LYS A 46 14.25 13.36 -28.45
N ALA A 47 13.49 13.56 -29.52
CA ALA A 47 12.92 14.85 -29.90
C ALA A 47 11.87 15.36 -28.91
N VAL A 48 11.13 14.45 -28.28
CA VAL A 48 10.24 14.75 -27.14
C VAL A 48 11.09 15.14 -25.92
N GLY A 49 12.15 14.38 -25.60
CA GLY A 49 13.08 14.69 -24.51
C GLY A 49 13.82 16.02 -24.67
N GLU A 50 14.24 16.38 -25.89
CA GLU A 50 14.92 17.64 -26.22
C GLU A 50 13.97 18.85 -26.25
N ARG A 51 12.65 18.64 -26.36
CA ARG A 51 11.63 19.71 -26.38
C ARG A 51 10.85 19.85 -25.07
N ILE A 52 11.00 18.92 -24.12
CA ILE A 52 10.44 19.02 -22.77
C ILE A 52 11.42 19.85 -21.91
N SER A 53 11.42 21.16 -22.08
CA SER A 53 11.44 21.99 -20.88
C SER A 53 10.01 22.00 -20.36
N LEU A 54 9.80 21.60 -19.11
CA LEU A 54 8.47 21.37 -18.50
C LEU A 54 7.50 22.57 -18.67
N ALA A 55 8.05 23.76 -18.95
CA ALA A 55 7.32 25.01 -19.19
C ALA A 55 6.87 25.22 -20.66
N GLY A 56 7.57 24.67 -21.66
CA GLY A 56 7.33 24.99 -23.09
C GLY A 56 6.18 24.22 -23.75
N ALA A 57 5.91 23.00 -23.31
CA ALA A 57 4.89 22.12 -23.91
C ALA A 57 3.44 22.50 -23.52
N LEU A 58 3.24 23.32 -22.49
CA LEU A 58 1.91 23.83 -22.11
C LEU A 58 1.47 25.02 -22.97
N VAL A 59 2.40 25.70 -23.66
CA VAL A 59 2.14 26.98 -24.34
C VAL A 59 1.99 26.83 -25.87
N SER A 60 2.59 25.81 -26.48
CA SER A 60 2.46 25.57 -27.92
C SER A 60 1.37 24.54 -28.21
N GLY A 61 0.26 24.98 -28.82
CA GLY A 61 -0.96 24.20 -29.09
C GLY A 61 -0.84 23.02 -30.06
N ALA A 62 0.18 22.17 -29.90
CA ALA A 62 0.41 20.98 -30.70
C ALA A 62 -0.50 19.83 -30.26
N SER A 63 -1.73 19.81 -30.78
CA SER A 63 -2.71 18.72 -30.80
C SER A 63 -3.21 18.20 -29.43
N ALA A 64 -4.52 18.33 -29.19
CA ALA A 64 -5.18 17.86 -27.97
C ALA A 64 -4.92 16.37 -27.64
N GLN A 65 -4.68 15.52 -28.65
CA GLN A 65 -4.32 14.11 -28.47
C GLN A 65 -2.89 13.90 -27.94
N ALA A 66 -1.89 14.62 -28.45
CA ALA A 66 -0.52 14.55 -27.92
C ALA A 66 -0.46 15.10 -26.48
N THR A 67 -1.19 16.19 -26.22
CA THR A 67 -1.35 16.74 -24.87
C THR A 67 -2.04 15.75 -23.92
N GLY A 68 -3.05 15.02 -24.40
CA GLY A 68 -3.74 13.98 -23.61
C GLY A 68 -2.84 12.80 -23.24
N ALA A 69 -2.10 12.26 -24.21
CA ALA A 69 -1.15 11.16 -23.98
C ALA A 69 -0.02 11.56 -23.04
N LEU A 70 0.61 12.73 -23.27
CA LEU A 70 1.65 13.26 -22.38
C LEU A 70 1.12 13.48 -20.96
N ARG A 71 -0.06 14.09 -20.81
CA ARG A 71 -0.71 14.27 -19.49
C ARG A 71 -0.92 12.95 -18.77
N SER A 72 -1.37 11.90 -19.46
CA SER A 72 -1.61 10.58 -18.85
C SER A 72 -0.32 9.93 -18.33
N MET A 73 0.81 10.12 -19.02
CA MET A 73 2.12 9.56 -18.62
C MET A 73 2.69 10.24 -17.37
N VAL A 74 2.49 11.56 -17.23
CA VAL A 74 3.02 12.34 -16.10
C VAL A 74 2.04 12.50 -14.95
N LYS A 75 0.75 12.19 -15.16
CA LYS A 75 -0.31 12.31 -14.14
C LYS A 75 0.05 11.61 -12.83
N PRO A 76 0.54 10.35 -12.80
CA PRO A 76 0.90 9.68 -11.55
C PRO A 76 2.02 10.40 -10.77
N LEU A 77 2.95 11.04 -11.48
CA LEU A 77 4.02 11.84 -10.85
C LEU A 77 3.47 13.10 -10.20
N PHE A 78 2.57 13.82 -10.90
CA PHE A 78 1.91 15.00 -10.35
C PHE A 78 1.01 14.66 -9.16
N GLU A 79 0.29 13.54 -9.21
CA GLU A 79 -0.53 13.06 -8.11
C GLU A 79 0.33 12.70 -6.90
N LEU A 80 1.44 11.97 -7.10
CA LEU A 80 2.39 11.70 -6.03
C LEU A 80 2.96 12.99 -5.42
N ASP A 81 3.41 13.94 -6.24
CA ASP A 81 3.94 15.22 -5.78
C ASP A 81 2.90 16.04 -4.99
N ALA A 82 1.64 16.02 -5.44
CA ALA A 82 0.54 16.66 -4.71
C ALA A 82 0.33 16.02 -3.33
N ARG A 83 0.38 14.69 -3.21
CA ARG A 83 0.25 13.99 -1.92
C ARG A 83 1.47 14.20 -1.01
N LEU A 84 2.68 14.21 -1.57
CA LEU A 84 3.89 14.49 -0.81
C LEU A 84 3.94 15.93 -0.28
N LYS A 85 3.31 16.89 -0.97
CA LYS A 85 3.12 18.25 -0.41
C LYS A 85 2.26 18.22 0.86
N ALA A 86 1.23 17.37 0.93
CA ALA A 86 0.44 17.20 2.16
C ALA A 86 1.29 16.55 3.27
N VAL A 87 2.08 15.53 2.96
CA VAL A 87 3.07 14.93 3.90
C VAL A 87 4.06 15.99 4.41
N ALA A 88 4.54 16.89 3.55
CA ALA A 88 5.45 17.97 3.92
C ALA A 88 4.82 18.96 4.91
N VAL A 89 3.50 19.19 4.83
CA VAL A 89 2.78 20.04 5.79
C VAL A 89 2.83 19.42 7.19
N GLU A 90 2.65 18.10 7.32
CA GLU A 90 2.73 17.40 8.60
C GLU A 90 4.16 17.38 9.18
N TYR A 91 5.18 17.25 8.33
CA TYR A 91 6.57 17.39 8.80
C TYR A 91 6.91 18.80 9.25
N ARG A 92 6.32 19.82 8.62
CA ARG A 92 6.48 21.21 9.05
C ARG A 92 5.76 21.47 10.38
N SER A 93 4.54 20.97 10.55
CA SER A 93 3.79 21.12 11.82
C SER A 93 4.49 20.41 12.98
N ALA A 94 5.21 19.32 12.70
CA ALA A 94 6.04 18.62 13.67
C ALA A 94 7.35 19.36 14.04
N GLY A 95 7.64 20.54 13.45
CA GLY A 95 8.80 21.36 13.79
C GLY A 95 10.14 20.82 13.30
N LEU A 96 10.15 19.97 12.25
CA LEU A 96 11.39 19.41 11.71
C LEU A 96 12.24 20.48 11.01
N SER A 97 13.56 20.31 11.08
CA SER A 97 14.48 21.14 10.29
C SER A 97 14.28 20.92 8.79
N ALA A 98 14.68 21.89 7.96
CA ALA A 98 14.60 21.77 6.51
C ALA A 98 15.37 20.55 5.96
N GLN A 99 16.51 20.21 6.59
CA GLN A 99 17.32 19.06 6.22
C GLN A 99 16.61 17.74 6.55
N GLU A 100 16.04 17.62 7.76
CA GLU A 100 15.29 16.42 8.16
C GLU A 100 14.04 16.23 7.32
N MET A 101 13.29 17.31 7.08
CA MET A 101 12.09 17.29 6.24
C MET A 101 12.40 16.81 4.83
N SER A 102 13.49 17.33 4.22
CA SER A 102 13.92 16.91 2.89
C SER A 102 14.29 15.42 2.87
N ARG A 103 15.03 14.95 3.88
CA ARG A 103 15.38 13.52 4.01
C ARG A 103 14.13 12.64 4.14
N TYR A 104 13.21 13.00 5.03
CA TYR A 104 11.99 12.22 5.26
C TYR A 104 11.06 12.21 4.04
N LEU A 105 10.90 13.34 3.34
CA LEU A 105 10.13 13.37 2.09
C LEU A 105 10.71 12.46 1.01
N GLU A 106 12.04 12.41 0.89
CA GLU A 106 12.69 11.49 -0.06
C GLU A 106 12.55 10.03 0.37
N GLU A 107 12.58 9.73 1.66
CA GLU A 107 12.26 8.40 2.19
C GLU A 107 10.81 7.99 1.88
N SER A 108 9.85 8.88 2.13
CA SER A 108 8.43 8.70 1.79
C SER A 108 8.21 8.49 0.29
N ARG A 109 8.85 9.32 -0.55
CA ARG A 109 8.81 9.19 -2.02
C ARG A 109 9.34 7.83 -2.46
N ARG A 110 10.52 7.41 -1.98
CA ARG A 110 11.11 6.11 -2.31
C ARG A 110 10.23 4.96 -1.86
N ALA A 111 9.66 5.04 -0.65
CA ALA A 111 8.77 4.02 -0.13
C ALA A 111 7.49 3.91 -0.96
N ALA A 112 6.88 5.03 -1.33
CA ALA A 112 5.68 5.07 -2.17
C ALA A 112 5.90 4.45 -3.55
N ILE A 113 7.01 4.81 -4.22
CA ILE A 113 7.37 4.26 -5.53
C ILE A 113 7.70 2.76 -5.43
N ALA A 114 8.41 2.34 -4.38
CA ALA A 114 8.72 0.94 -4.17
C ALA A 114 7.44 0.11 -3.93
N TRP A 115 6.51 0.64 -3.14
CA TRP A 115 5.22 0.01 -2.89
C TRP A 115 4.42 -0.18 -4.17
N SER A 116 4.28 0.88 -4.98
CA SER A 116 3.46 0.86 -6.20
C SER A 116 4.00 -0.03 -7.32
N LYS A 117 5.28 -0.43 -7.23
CA LYS A 117 5.88 -1.41 -8.15
C LYS A 117 5.56 -2.85 -7.77
N ALA A 118 5.27 -3.10 -6.50
CA ALA A 118 5.06 -4.44 -5.95
C ALA A 118 3.58 -4.73 -5.64
N HIS A 119 2.73 -3.70 -5.57
CA HIS A 119 1.32 -3.80 -5.19
C HIS A 119 0.43 -3.00 -6.15
N THR A 120 -0.87 -3.25 -6.08
CA THR A 120 -1.87 -2.61 -6.95
C THR A 120 -2.12 -1.14 -6.60
N GLN A 121 -1.84 -0.72 -5.37
CA GLN A 121 -2.00 0.68 -4.97
C GLN A 121 -0.96 1.58 -5.63
N THR A 122 -1.38 2.79 -6.00
CA THR A 122 -0.49 3.77 -6.61
C THR A 122 0.46 4.38 -5.57
N ALA A 123 1.53 5.03 -6.04
CA ALA A 123 2.42 5.77 -5.15
C ALA A 123 1.67 6.94 -4.46
N ALA A 124 0.67 7.52 -5.12
CA ALA A 124 -0.17 8.56 -4.56
C ALA A 124 -1.05 8.02 -3.40
N ASP A 125 -1.60 6.81 -3.54
CA ASP A 125 -2.35 6.15 -2.46
C ASP A 125 -1.46 5.91 -1.23
N PHE A 126 -0.22 5.48 -1.45
CA PHE A 126 0.75 5.32 -0.37
C PHE A 126 1.04 6.63 0.35
N ALA A 127 1.38 7.69 -0.39
CA ALA A 127 1.67 9.00 0.19
C ALA A 127 0.44 9.58 0.91
N TRP A 128 -0.77 9.29 0.43
CA TRP A 128 -2.01 9.68 1.10
C TRP A 128 -2.22 8.93 2.41
N ALA A 129 -2.02 7.61 2.42
CA ALA A 129 -2.07 6.80 3.63
C ALA A 129 -1.02 7.25 4.66
N GLU A 130 0.19 7.58 4.22
CA GLU A 130 1.22 8.15 5.09
C GLU A 130 0.84 9.52 5.66
N TYR A 131 0.25 10.40 4.85
CA TYR A 131 -0.30 11.66 5.35
C TYR A 131 -1.28 11.42 6.51
N MET A 132 -2.23 10.50 6.36
CA MET A 132 -3.20 10.19 7.43
C MET A 132 -2.53 9.64 8.70
N MET A 133 -1.49 8.81 8.55
CA MET A 133 -0.71 8.32 9.69
C MET A 133 -0.04 9.48 10.45
N LEU A 134 0.56 10.42 9.71
CA LEU A 134 1.21 11.59 10.30
C LEU A 134 0.20 12.54 10.96
N SER A 135 -0.93 12.81 10.31
CA SER A 135 -2.01 13.62 10.88
C SER A 135 -2.63 12.98 12.12
N ALA A 136 -2.56 11.65 12.25
CA ALA A 136 -2.91 10.93 13.49
C ALA A 136 -1.82 11.03 14.58
N GLY A 137 -0.75 11.81 14.37
CA GLY A 137 0.31 12.08 15.34
C GLY A 137 1.45 11.07 15.35
N LEU A 138 1.52 10.14 14.38
CA LEU A 138 2.62 9.19 14.31
C LEU A 138 3.90 9.89 13.83
N LYS A 139 5.05 9.50 14.40
CA LYS A 139 6.36 9.95 13.92
C LYS A 139 6.70 9.28 12.59
N HIS A 140 7.56 9.91 11.78
CA HIS A 140 7.95 9.45 10.42
C HIS A 140 8.14 7.94 10.29
N ARG A 141 9.00 7.32 11.13
CA ARG A 141 9.24 5.86 11.06
C ARG A 141 7.99 5.02 11.33
N ALA A 142 7.17 5.44 12.29
CA ALA A 142 5.91 4.77 12.60
C ALA A 142 4.89 4.97 11.49
N ALA A 143 4.83 6.17 10.90
CA ALA A 143 3.96 6.45 9.76
C ALA A 143 4.35 5.60 8.55
N LEU A 144 5.63 5.51 8.17
CA LEU A 144 6.07 4.67 7.05
C LEU A 144 5.74 3.19 7.23
N GLU A 145 6.06 2.61 8.39
CA GLU A 145 5.77 1.19 8.65
C GLU A 145 4.26 0.94 8.81
N GLY A 146 3.55 1.88 9.44
CA GLY A 146 2.10 1.88 9.58
C GLY A 146 1.42 1.90 8.22
N THR A 147 1.86 2.76 7.30
CA THR A 147 1.31 2.84 5.93
C THR A 147 1.42 1.50 5.21
N ARG A 148 2.58 0.84 5.27
CA ARG A 148 2.76 -0.49 4.65
C ARG A 148 1.79 -1.52 5.23
N ALA A 149 1.68 -1.58 6.55
CA ALA A 149 0.78 -2.50 7.22
C ALA A 149 -0.70 -2.18 6.94
N ALA A 150 -1.08 -0.90 6.91
CA ALA A 150 -2.43 -0.44 6.60
C ALA A 150 -2.84 -0.76 5.16
N LEU A 151 -1.97 -0.55 4.17
CA LEU A 151 -2.27 -0.89 2.78
C LEU A 151 -2.36 -2.40 2.56
N ALA A 152 -1.51 -3.18 3.24
CA ALA A 152 -1.62 -4.63 3.25
C ALA A 152 -2.94 -5.08 3.87
N MET A 153 -3.33 -4.50 5.01
CA MET A 153 -4.62 -4.72 5.65
C MET A 153 -5.78 -4.37 4.71
N ALA A 154 -5.78 -3.18 4.12
CA ALA A 154 -6.80 -2.76 3.16
C ALA A 154 -6.97 -3.77 2.02
N THR A 155 -5.86 -4.29 1.50
CA THR A 155 -5.88 -5.35 0.47
C THR A 155 -6.51 -6.63 0.99
N ALA A 156 -6.09 -7.10 2.18
CA ALA A 156 -6.56 -8.35 2.78
C ALA A 156 -8.03 -8.32 3.18
N THR A 157 -8.55 -7.12 3.51
CA THR A 157 -9.93 -6.91 3.91
C THR A 157 -10.82 -6.47 2.76
N MET A 158 -10.27 -6.31 1.55
CA MET A 158 -10.94 -5.67 0.40
C MET A 158 -11.53 -4.29 0.77
N GLY A 159 -10.83 -3.55 1.63
CA GLY A 159 -11.23 -2.26 2.15
C GLY A 159 -10.43 -1.10 1.55
N GLU A 160 -10.78 0.11 1.95
CA GLU A 160 -10.14 1.32 1.49
C GLU A 160 -8.85 1.64 2.26
N ALA A 161 -7.84 2.14 1.56
CA ALA A 161 -6.56 2.53 2.16
C ALA A 161 -6.73 3.57 3.29
N SER A 162 -7.68 4.51 3.13
CA SER A 162 -7.96 5.53 4.14
C SER A 162 -8.57 4.98 5.42
N GLU A 163 -9.51 4.03 5.29
CA GLU A 163 -10.12 3.41 6.46
C GLU A 163 -9.10 2.57 7.22
N ALA A 164 -8.29 1.81 6.47
CA ALA A 164 -7.24 1.00 7.06
C ALA A 164 -6.18 1.84 7.78
N ALA A 165 -5.78 2.95 7.18
CA ALA A 165 -4.81 3.86 7.79
C ALA A 165 -5.35 4.47 9.09
N ASN A 166 -6.59 4.97 9.04
CA ASN A 166 -7.26 5.57 10.19
C ASN A 166 -7.45 4.55 11.34
N LEU A 167 -7.92 3.35 11.01
CA LEU A 167 -8.10 2.28 11.99
C LEU A 167 -6.78 1.89 12.65
N LEU A 168 -5.75 1.62 11.84
CA LEU A 168 -4.47 1.14 12.34
C LEU A 168 -3.77 2.23 13.18
N ALA A 169 -3.81 3.49 12.75
CA ALA A 169 -3.28 4.61 13.53
C ALA A 169 -4.02 4.77 14.87
N THR A 170 -5.36 4.69 14.85
CA THR A 170 -6.20 4.76 16.06
C THR A 170 -5.83 3.65 17.04
N VAL A 171 -5.73 2.42 16.56
CA VAL A 171 -5.40 1.26 17.41
C VAL A 171 -3.97 1.34 17.92
N TYR A 172 -3.00 1.72 17.08
CA TYR A 172 -1.60 1.87 17.49
C TYR A 172 -1.43 2.93 18.59
N ASN A 173 -2.05 4.10 18.44
CA ASN A 173 -1.93 5.19 19.43
C ASN A 173 -2.58 4.85 20.78
N ASN A 174 -3.66 4.08 20.76
CA ASN A 174 -4.42 3.79 21.98
C ASN A 174 -3.98 2.50 22.67
N LEU A 175 -3.72 1.45 21.91
CA LEU A 175 -3.52 0.07 22.38
C LEU A 175 -2.23 -0.57 21.88
N GLY A 176 -1.44 0.12 21.06
CA GLY A 176 -0.17 -0.38 20.55
C GLY A 176 0.88 -0.56 21.63
N ASN A 177 1.70 -1.59 21.51
CA ASN A 177 2.86 -1.81 22.36
C ASN A 177 4.08 -1.05 21.80
N HIS A 178 4.30 0.16 22.30
CA HIS A 178 5.41 1.03 21.88
C HIS A 178 6.81 0.54 22.28
N LEU A 179 6.93 -0.55 23.06
CA LEU A 179 8.23 -1.17 23.37
C LEU A 179 8.69 -2.15 22.29
N ARG A 180 7.80 -2.57 21.39
CA ARG A 180 8.14 -3.47 20.28
C ARG A 180 8.76 -2.67 19.12
N PRO A 181 9.59 -3.33 18.28
CA PRO A 181 10.01 -2.74 17.02
C PRO A 181 8.77 -2.30 16.22
N VAL A 182 8.71 -1.03 15.85
CA VAL A 182 7.51 -0.40 15.28
C VAL A 182 6.92 -1.15 14.09
N ARG A 183 7.78 -1.70 13.22
CA ARG A 183 7.34 -2.54 12.11
C ARG A 183 6.62 -3.78 12.61
N GLN A 184 7.22 -4.55 13.52
CA GLN A 184 6.61 -5.77 14.05
C GLN A 184 5.27 -5.49 14.73
N GLU A 185 5.17 -4.35 15.44
CA GLU A 185 3.91 -3.97 16.07
C GLU A 185 2.85 -3.59 15.06
N MET A 186 3.14 -2.71 14.09
CA MET A 186 2.17 -2.30 13.06
C MET A 186 1.60 -3.50 12.29
N TRP A 187 2.45 -4.46 11.91
CA TRP A 187 2.01 -5.68 11.24
C TRP A 187 1.17 -6.58 12.16
N ARG A 188 1.55 -6.74 13.44
CA ARG A 188 0.74 -7.50 14.41
C ARG A 188 -0.66 -6.89 14.57
N LEU A 189 -0.72 -5.56 14.72
CA LEU A 189 -1.99 -4.84 14.86
C LEU A 189 -2.86 -5.04 13.61
N ALA A 190 -2.28 -4.85 12.41
CA ALA A 190 -2.96 -5.08 11.15
C ALA A 190 -3.49 -6.52 11.01
N ASP A 191 -2.69 -7.53 11.39
CA ASP A 191 -3.11 -8.94 11.34
C ASP A 191 -4.30 -9.22 12.27
N ILE A 192 -4.27 -8.71 13.50
CA ILE A 192 -5.38 -8.88 14.45
C ILE A 192 -6.66 -8.23 13.91
N LEU A 193 -6.55 -7.01 13.38
CA LEU A 193 -7.70 -6.28 12.85
C LEU A 193 -8.27 -6.96 11.60
N THR A 194 -7.40 -7.43 10.71
CA THR A 194 -7.78 -8.23 9.53
C THR A 194 -8.53 -9.49 9.94
N LYS A 195 -7.96 -10.28 10.84
CA LYS A 195 -8.59 -11.51 11.36
C LYS A 195 -9.93 -11.20 12.04
N THR A 196 -10.02 -10.10 12.76
CA THR A 196 -11.26 -9.67 13.43
C THR A 196 -12.34 -9.37 12.39
N GLN A 197 -12.04 -8.57 11.36
CA GLN A 197 -13.00 -8.26 10.31
C GLN A 197 -13.44 -9.50 9.52
N GLN A 198 -12.55 -10.47 9.32
CA GLN A 198 -12.88 -11.72 8.63
C GLN A 198 -13.68 -12.71 9.50
N ALA A 199 -13.47 -12.73 10.82
CA ALA A 199 -14.08 -13.70 11.72
C ALA A 199 -15.48 -13.29 12.20
N PHE A 200 -15.84 -12.01 12.13
CA PHE A 200 -17.08 -11.47 12.68
C PHE A 200 -17.90 -10.72 11.64
N GLN A 201 -19.18 -10.47 11.93
CA GLN A 201 -20.05 -9.71 11.04
C GLN A 201 -19.73 -8.20 11.09
N ILE A 202 -18.61 -7.83 10.47
CA ILE A 202 -18.14 -6.45 10.35
C ILE A 202 -18.24 -6.02 8.88
N LYS A 203 -18.98 -4.95 8.61
CA LYS A 203 -19.27 -4.49 7.24
C LYS A 203 -18.02 -3.94 6.53
N ASP A 204 -17.28 -3.10 7.23
CA ASP A 204 -16.11 -2.38 6.72
C ASP A 204 -15.16 -1.98 7.86
N LEU A 205 -13.98 -1.45 7.51
CA LEU A 205 -12.96 -1.04 8.48
C LEU A 205 -13.41 0.20 9.27
N ASN A 206 -14.28 1.04 8.71
CA ASN A 206 -14.88 2.16 9.43
C ASN A 206 -15.75 1.71 10.60
N GLN A 207 -16.58 0.68 10.41
CA GLN A 207 -17.39 0.13 11.50
C GLN A 207 -16.50 -0.38 12.64
N LEU A 208 -15.40 -1.06 12.31
CA LEU A 208 -14.43 -1.49 13.31
C LEU A 208 -13.73 -0.29 13.98
N THR A 209 -13.43 0.75 13.23
CA THR A 209 -12.87 2.02 13.75
C THR A 209 -13.78 2.65 14.79
N GLU A 210 -15.09 2.72 14.53
CA GLU A 210 -16.07 3.23 15.48
C GLU A 210 -16.08 2.39 16.77
N SER A 211 -16.06 1.05 16.66
CA SER A 211 -15.99 0.19 17.84
C SER A 211 -14.75 0.47 18.69
N PHE A 212 -13.57 0.60 18.07
CA PHE A 212 -12.34 0.93 18.78
C PHE A 212 -12.33 2.35 19.34
N ARG A 213 -12.91 3.34 18.65
CA ARG A 213 -12.97 4.74 19.12
C ARG A 213 -13.64 4.83 20.50
N TYR A 214 -14.71 4.08 20.71
CA TYR A 214 -15.45 4.07 21.99
C TYR A 214 -14.94 3.03 22.99
N GLY A 215 -14.33 1.93 22.53
CA GLY A 215 -13.87 0.83 23.39
C GLY A 215 -12.42 0.93 23.86
N ALA A 216 -11.53 1.55 23.09
CA ALA A 216 -10.08 1.48 23.32
C ALA A 216 -9.63 2.15 24.62
N SER A 217 -10.22 3.29 24.99
CA SER A 217 -9.90 3.97 26.24
C SER A 217 -10.23 3.09 27.46
N ALA A 218 -11.39 2.43 27.45
CA ALA A 218 -11.78 1.50 28.51
C ALA A 218 -10.86 0.27 28.54
N ALA A 219 -10.54 -0.33 27.38
CA ALA A 219 -9.58 -1.42 27.29
C ALA A 219 -8.23 -1.04 27.92
N LYS A 220 -7.71 0.15 27.59
CA LYS A 220 -6.46 0.67 28.14
C LYS A 220 -6.54 0.87 29.65
N GLN A 221 -7.59 1.53 30.14
CA GLN A 221 -7.80 1.79 31.57
C GLN A 221 -7.82 0.48 32.39
N TYR A 222 -8.52 -0.52 31.87
CA TYR A 222 -8.69 -1.82 32.52
C TYR A 222 -7.66 -2.86 32.06
N ARG A 223 -6.60 -2.45 31.35
CA ARG A 223 -5.50 -3.30 30.88
C ARG A 223 -5.95 -4.57 30.16
N VAL A 224 -7.02 -4.47 29.39
CA VAL A 224 -7.49 -5.55 28.50
C VAL A 224 -6.58 -5.56 27.27
N SER A 225 -6.15 -6.75 26.86
CA SER A 225 -5.32 -6.90 25.67
C SER A 225 -6.05 -6.46 24.41
N LEU A 226 -5.30 -6.09 23.36
CA LEU A 226 -5.88 -5.77 22.07
C LEU A 226 -6.67 -6.94 21.50
N GLU A 227 -6.11 -8.15 21.57
CA GLU A 227 -6.69 -9.38 21.07
C GLU A 227 -8.07 -9.62 21.71
N GLN A 228 -8.15 -9.54 23.04
CA GLN A 228 -9.42 -9.66 23.77
C GLN A 228 -10.39 -8.53 23.41
N THR A 229 -9.88 -7.31 23.26
CA THR A 229 -10.69 -6.16 22.87
C THR A 229 -11.30 -6.39 21.48
N ALA A 230 -10.49 -6.77 20.49
CA ALA A 230 -10.90 -7.00 19.12
C ALA A 230 -11.93 -8.15 19.03
N VAL A 231 -11.66 -9.27 19.70
CA VAL A 231 -12.58 -10.42 19.78
C VAL A 231 -13.90 -10.01 20.42
N THR A 232 -13.88 -9.29 21.54
CA THR A 232 -15.10 -8.89 22.24
C THR A 232 -15.92 -7.90 21.40
N LEU A 233 -15.28 -6.91 20.78
CA LEU A 233 -15.94 -5.97 19.89
C LEU A 233 -16.55 -6.68 18.67
N GLY A 234 -15.84 -7.65 18.08
CA GLY A 234 -16.35 -8.48 16.99
C GLY A 234 -17.54 -9.35 17.39
N MET A 235 -17.50 -9.97 18.57
CA MET A 235 -18.62 -10.74 19.12
C MET A 235 -19.86 -9.85 19.36
N LEU A 236 -19.67 -8.65 19.93
CA LEU A 236 -20.76 -7.70 20.15
C LEU A 236 -21.37 -7.23 18.82
N ASN A 237 -20.54 -6.97 17.81
CA ASN A 237 -21.02 -6.60 16.47
C ASN A 237 -21.85 -7.74 15.85
N THR A 238 -21.36 -8.97 15.94
CA THR A 238 -22.09 -10.18 15.47
C THR A 238 -23.40 -10.40 16.24
N ALA A 239 -23.46 -9.98 17.50
CA ALA A 239 -24.69 -9.99 18.30
C ALA A 239 -25.64 -8.81 18.02
N GLY A 240 -25.36 -7.98 17.00
CA GLY A 240 -26.19 -6.85 16.57
C GLY A 240 -25.81 -5.50 17.19
N LEU A 241 -24.83 -5.43 18.10
CA LEU A 241 -24.32 -4.17 18.64
C LEU A 241 -23.21 -3.64 17.73
N GLN A 242 -23.60 -3.03 16.63
CA GLN A 242 -22.66 -2.65 15.57
C GLN A 242 -21.91 -1.35 15.85
N GLY A 243 -20.65 -1.26 15.39
CA GLY A 243 -19.87 -0.03 15.40
C GLY A 243 -19.72 0.61 16.78
N SER A 244 -20.17 1.86 16.92
CA SER A 244 -20.11 2.63 18.17
C SER A 244 -20.90 1.99 19.32
N MET A 245 -21.96 1.24 19.02
CA MET A 245 -22.73 0.51 20.04
C MET A 245 -21.90 -0.62 20.67
N ALA A 246 -21.14 -1.38 19.88
CA ALA A 246 -20.20 -2.38 20.38
C ALA A 246 -19.18 -1.74 21.32
N GLY A 247 -18.54 -0.65 20.89
CA GLY A 247 -17.53 0.05 21.69
C GLY A 247 -18.09 0.59 23.01
N THR A 248 -19.28 1.18 22.98
CA THR A 248 -19.95 1.72 24.17
C THR A 248 -20.40 0.61 25.12
N ALA A 249 -20.98 -0.47 24.60
CA ALA A 249 -21.39 -1.63 25.38
C ALA A 249 -20.18 -2.31 26.03
N PHE A 250 -19.09 -2.49 25.29
CA PHE A 250 -17.83 -3.01 25.81
C PHE A 250 -17.28 -2.14 26.95
N ALA A 251 -17.24 -0.82 26.77
CA ALA A 251 -16.78 0.08 27.83
C ALA A 251 -17.67 0.01 29.08
N ALA A 252 -19.00 -0.09 28.91
CA ALA A 252 -19.93 -0.26 30.02
C ALA A 252 -19.75 -1.60 30.73
N MET A 253 -19.56 -2.68 29.97
CA MET A 253 -19.28 -4.02 30.49
C MET A 253 -18.03 -4.01 31.39
N LEU A 254 -16.92 -3.44 30.92
CA LEU A 254 -15.69 -3.36 31.72
C LEU A 254 -15.88 -2.53 33.00
N ARG A 255 -16.51 -1.35 32.91
CA ARG A 255 -16.80 -0.52 34.10
C ARG A 255 -17.60 -1.28 35.15
N ASN A 256 -18.65 -1.98 34.72
CA ASN A 256 -19.52 -2.73 35.62
C ASN A 256 -18.81 -3.96 36.21
N LEU A 257 -18.05 -4.70 35.40
CA LEU A 257 -17.29 -5.88 35.85
C LEU A 257 -16.27 -5.50 36.94
N TYR A 258 -15.48 -4.45 36.71
CA TYR A 258 -14.48 -4.01 37.68
C TYR A 258 -15.13 -3.44 38.94
N ARG A 259 -16.21 -2.66 38.82
CA ARG A 259 -16.98 -2.19 39.99
C ARG A 259 -17.56 -3.35 40.80
N ALA A 260 -17.99 -4.43 40.14
CA ALA A 260 -18.48 -5.64 40.83
C ALA A 260 -17.34 -6.39 41.51
N SER A 261 -16.18 -6.53 40.86
CA SER A 261 -14.97 -7.12 41.43
C SER A 261 -14.52 -6.40 42.70
N ASP A 262 -14.47 -5.06 42.68
CA ASP A 262 -14.13 -4.25 43.85
C ASP A 262 -15.12 -4.41 45.00
N LYS A 263 -16.42 -4.55 44.70
CA LYS A 263 -17.47 -4.70 45.72
C LYS A 263 -17.54 -6.11 46.31
N LEU A 264 -17.31 -7.14 45.48
CA LEU A 264 -17.54 -8.55 45.83
C LEU A 264 -16.24 -9.29 46.17
N GLY A 265 -15.08 -8.66 45.99
CA GLY A 265 -13.78 -9.20 46.42
C GLY A 265 -13.23 -10.33 45.55
N PHE A 266 -13.77 -10.56 44.34
CA PHE A 266 -13.20 -11.54 43.42
C PHE A 266 -12.14 -10.92 42.51
N ALA A 267 -11.09 -11.68 42.18
CA ALA A 267 -10.07 -11.21 41.27
C ALA A 267 -10.49 -11.45 39.80
N ILE A 268 -10.34 -10.43 38.96
CA ILE A 268 -10.47 -10.60 37.51
C ILE A 268 -9.17 -11.24 36.99
N ALA A 269 -9.28 -12.45 36.43
CA ALA A 269 -8.14 -13.14 35.83
C ALA A 269 -7.49 -12.26 34.75
N ARG A 270 -6.18 -12.03 34.88
CA ARG A 270 -5.38 -11.32 33.89
C ARG A 270 -4.50 -12.33 33.16
N PRO A 271 -4.57 -12.43 31.83
CA PRO A 271 -3.58 -13.20 31.09
C PRO A 271 -2.20 -12.62 31.40
N ARG A 272 -1.21 -13.48 31.68
CA ARG A 272 0.18 -13.02 31.86
C ARG A 272 0.62 -12.32 30.58
N ALA A 273 1.31 -11.18 30.69
CA ALA A 273 1.93 -10.54 29.53
C ALA A 273 2.87 -11.55 28.84
N GLY A 274 2.42 -12.12 27.72
CA GLY A 274 3.13 -13.20 27.01
C GLY A 274 2.42 -14.56 26.96
N SER A 275 1.21 -14.73 27.50
CA SER A 275 0.39 -15.91 27.16
C SER A 275 -0.04 -15.80 25.70
N ARG A 276 0.66 -16.56 24.86
CA ARG A 276 0.24 -16.87 23.49
C ARG A 276 -1.03 -17.72 23.59
N ASP A 277 -2.18 -17.10 23.40
CA ASP A 277 -3.38 -17.84 23.04
C ASP A 277 -3.68 -17.55 21.56
N LEU A 278 -3.32 -18.57 20.76
CA LEU A 278 -3.68 -18.89 19.37
C LEU A 278 -3.38 -17.86 18.26
#